data_AF-A0A7Y7CH23-F1
#
_entry.id   AF-A0A7Y7CH23-F1
#
_cell.length_a   1.000
_cell.length_b   1.000
_cell.length_c   1.000
_cell.angle_alpha   90.00
_cell.angle_beta   90.00
_cell.angle_gamma   90.00
#
_symmetry.space_group_name_H-M   'P 1'
#
loop_
_entity.id
_entity.type
_entity.pdbx_description
1 polymer ?
#
loop_
_entity_poly.entity_id
_entity_poly.type
_entity_poly.pdbx_seq_one_letter_code
_entity_poly.pdbx_strand_id
1 'polypeptide(L)'
;MKVLKFGGTSVGSVEAISKVAEILRKESNQEQLVVVVSAMSGVTNTLISISQKAAQRDADYEADLQTLEEKHCQAFKELTGNSNCFEISKLFVRLTEICRGVYL
;
A
#
# COMPACT_ATOMS: atom_id res chain seq x y z
N MET A 1 16.33 -13.92 -17.44
CA MET A 1 15.46 -13.61 -16.28
C MET A 1 15.94 -12.29 -15.74
N LYS A 2 15.05 -11.30 -15.62
CA LYS A 2 15.38 -9.94 -15.22
C LYS A 2 14.63 -9.56 -13.94
N VAL A 3 15.33 -8.86 -13.04
CA VAL A 3 14.76 -8.35 -11.79
C VAL A 3 14.60 -6.84 -11.91
N LEU A 4 13.39 -6.34 -11.71
CA LEU A 4 13.06 -4.92 -11.76
C LEU A 4 12.55 -4.46 -10.40
N LYS A 5 13.16 -3.40 -9.85
CA LYS A 5 12.77 -2.81 -8.57
C LYS A 5 12.19 -1.41 -8.76
N PHE A 6 11.03 -1.17 -8.17
CA PHE A 6 10.36 0.13 -8.15
C PHE A 6 10.29 0.69 -6.72
N GLY A 7 10.73 1.93 -6.53
CA GLY A 7 10.68 2.62 -5.24
C GLY A 7 9.30 3.19 -4.92
N GLY A 8 9.13 3.72 -3.71
CA GLY A 8 7.81 4.20 -3.26
C GLY A 8 7.26 5.37 -4.09
N THR A 9 8.12 6.21 -4.66
CA THR A 9 7.72 7.28 -5.60
C THR A 9 7.21 6.69 -6.93
N SER A 10 7.82 5.61 -7.42
CA SER A 10 7.40 4.90 -8.63
C SER A 10 6.05 4.19 -8.49
N VAL A 11 5.62 3.93 -7.25
CA VAL A 11 4.30 3.35 -6.94
C VAL A 11 3.48 4.28 -6.04
N GLY A 12 3.75 5.59 -6.08
CA GLY A 12 3.17 6.55 -5.13
C GLY A 12 1.77 7.05 -5.49
N SER A 13 1.38 6.93 -6.75
CA SER A 13 0.08 7.34 -7.29
C SER A 13 -0.42 6.36 -8.34
N VAL A 14 -1.69 6.46 -8.70
CA VAL A 14 -2.33 5.64 -9.74
C VAL A 14 -1.64 5.82 -11.09
N GLU A 15 -1.24 7.05 -11.44
CA GLU A 15 -0.51 7.35 -12.67
C GLU A 15 0.88 6.73 -12.66
N ALA A 16 1.58 6.77 -11.52
CA ALA A 16 2.90 6.18 -11.37
C ALA A 16 2.83 4.65 -11.51
N ILE A 17 1.86 4.01 -10.84
CA ILE A 17 1.62 2.56 -10.95
C ILE A 17 1.26 2.18 -12.39
N SER A 18 0.43 2.97 -13.07
CA SER A 18 0.07 2.73 -14.48
C SER A 18 1.29 2.76 -15.40
N LYS A 19 2.19 3.74 -15.23
CA LYS A 19 3.46 3.80 -15.98
C LYS A 19 4.36 2.60 -15.70
N VAL A 20 4.44 2.16 -14.44
CA VAL A 20 5.16 0.92 -14.08
C VAL A 20 4.56 -0.28 -14.80
N ALA A 21 3.23 -0.41 -14.82
CA ALA A 21 2.55 -1.51 -15.52
C ALA A 21 2.86 -1.52 -17.03
N GLU A 22 2.94 -0.35 -17.68
CA GLU A 22 3.34 -0.23 -19.09
C GLU A 22 4.78 -0.71 -19.32
N ILE A 23 5.72 -0.30 -18.47
CA ILE A 23 7.12 -0.77 -18.53
C ILE A 23 7.16 -2.30 -18.41
N LEU A 24 6.44 -2.85 -17.43
CA LEU A 24 6.42 -4.29 -17.18
C LEU A 24 5.82 -5.09 -18.34
N ARG A 25 4.74 -4.60 -18.96
CA ARG A 25 4.15 -5.23 -20.15
C ARG A 25 5.12 -5.30 -21.33
N LYS A 26 5.94 -4.25 -21.52
CA LYS A 26 6.96 -4.23 -22.57
C LYS A 26 8.07 -5.24 -22.29
N GLU A 27 8.59 -5.23 -21.05
CA GLU A 27 9.72 -6.07 -20.65
C GLU A 27 9.34 -7.57 -20.57
N SER A 28 8.09 -7.89 -20.21
CA SER A 28 7.63 -9.28 -20.05
C SER A 28 7.54 -10.05 -21.37
N ASN A 29 7.51 -9.33 -22.50
CA ASN A 29 7.54 -9.95 -23.83
C ASN A 29 8.95 -10.42 -24.23
N GLN A 30 9.99 -9.97 -23.53
CA GLN A 30 11.39 -10.27 -23.87
C GLN A 30 11.95 -11.40 -23.03
N GLU A 31 11.67 -11.41 -21.73
CA GLU A 31 12.15 -12.44 -20.81
C GLU A 31 11.30 -12.50 -19.54
N GLN A 32 11.45 -13.59 -18.77
CA GLN A 32 10.81 -13.74 -17.47
C GLN A 32 11.26 -12.64 -16.50
N LEU A 33 10.28 -12.02 -15.83
CA LEU A 33 10.49 -10.93 -14.88
C LEU A 33 10.26 -11.37 -13.43
N VAL A 34 11.06 -10.81 -12.53
CA VAL A 34 10.76 -10.71 -11.09
C VAL A 34 10.60 -9.24 -10.76
N VAL A 35 9.47 -8.87 -10.16
CA VAL A 35 9.15 -7.47 -9.85
C VAL A 35 9.18 -7.28 -8.33
N VAL A 36 9.98 -6.32 -7.87
CA VAL A 36 10.07 -5.94 -6.47
C VAL A 36 9.55 -4.52 -6.32
N VAL A 37 8.55 -4.33 -5.45
CA VAL A 37 7.98 -3.01 -5.16
C VAL A 37 8.17 -2.65 -3.70
N SER A 38 8.46 -1.37 -3.45
CA SER A 38 8.30 -0.78 -2.11
C SER A 38 6.82 -0.47 -1.83
N ALA A 39 6.50 -0.08 -0.59
CA ALA A 39 5.19 0.51 -0.29
C ALA A 39 4.98 1.83 -1.06
N MET A 40 3.73 2.25 -1.25
CA MET A 40 3.40 3.54 -1.88
C MET A 40 4.06 4.70 -1.11
N SER A 41 4.40 5.78 -1.82
CA SER A 41 5.05 6.96 -1.23
C SER A 41 4.37 7.41 0.08
N GLY A 42 5.18 7.57 1.13
CA GLY A 42 4.76 7.98 2.46
C GLY A 42 4.18 6.86 3.35
N VAL A 43 3.73 5.73 2.80
CA VAL A 43 3.00 4.70 3.57
C VAL A 43 3.83 4.11 4.70
N THR A 44 5.11 3.81 4.49
CA THR A 44 5.98 3.30 5.56
C THR A 44 6.08 4.28 6.73
N ASN A 45 6.21 5.58 6.45
CA ASN A 45 6.28 6.60 7.50
C ASN A 45 4.94 6.72 8.23
N THR A 46 3.82 6.66 7.50
CA THR A 46 2.47 6.65 8.09
C THR A 46 2.29 5.45 9.03
N LEU A 47 2.70 4.24 8.62
CA LEU A 47 2.62 3.05 9.46
C LEU A 47 3.47 3.16 10.72
N ILE A 48 4.67 3.73 10.62
CA ILE A 48 5.51 4.02 11.79
C ILE A 48 4.79 5.00 12.73
N SER A 49 4.23 6.09 12.20
CA SER A 49 3.49 7.07 13.01
C SER A 49 2.28 6.45 13.71
N ILE A 50 1.50 5.63 13.00
CA ILE A 50 0.36 4.90 13.57
C ILE A 50 0.83 4.01 14.73
N SER A 51 1.92 3.26 14.52
CA SER A 51 2.45 2.38 15.57
C SER A 51 2.92 3.16 16.81
N GLN A 52 3.49 4.36 16.62
CA GLN A 52 3.92 5.23 17.70
C GLN A 52 2.74 5.82 18.47
N LYS A 53 1.69 6.27 17.76
CA LYS A 53 0.44 6.76 18.38
C LYS A 53 -0.21 5.66 19.22
N ALA A 54 -0.36 4.46 18.66
CA ALA A 54 -0.88 3.31 19.39
C ALA A 54 -0.07 3.04 20.67
N ALA A 55 1.26 2.99 20.58
CA ALA A 55 2.14 2.75 21.73
C ALA A 55 2.07 3.85 22.81
N GLN A 56 1.68 5.07 22.44
CA GLN A 56 1.51 6.21 23.33
C GLN A 56 0.09 6.32 23.89
N ARG A 57 -0.79 5.35 23.59
CA ARG A 57 -2.23 5.37 23.92
C ARG A 57 -2.98 6.56 23.32
N ASP A 58 -2.45 7.11 22.22
CA ASP A 58 -3.12 8.11 21.43
C ASP A 58 -4.12 7.42 20.49
N ALA A 59 -5.42 7.61 20.73
CA ALA A 59 -6.50 6.98 19.99
C ALA A 59 -6.59 7.44 18.52
N ASP A 60 -5.91 8.53 18.14
CA ASP A 60 -5.90 9.04 16.77
C ASP A 60 -5.27 8.06 15.77
N TYR A 61 -4.57 7.01 16.23
CA TYR A 61 -4.06 5.95 15.36
C TYR A 61 -5.16 5.26 14.55
N GLU A 62 -6.39 5.18 15.07
CA GLU A 62 -7.53 4.56 14.38
C GLU A 62 -7.99 5.37 13.18
N ALA A 63 -8.05 6.70 13.32
CA ALA A 63 -8.41 7.61 12.23
C ALA A 63 -7.34 7.62 11.13
N ASP A 64 -6.06 7.55 11.51
CA ASP A 64 -4.94 7.43 10.55
C ASP A 64 -5.00 6.10 9.79
N LEU A 65 -5.35 5.00 10.46
CA LEU A 65 -5.54 3.69 9.82
C LEU A 65 -6.67 3.73 8.80
N GLN A 66 -7.82 4.30 9.17
CA GLN A 66 -8.97 4.43 8.28
C GLN A 66 -8.61 5.26 7.03
N THR A 67 -7.94 6.40 7.23
CA THR A 67 -7.48 7.26 6.12
C THR A 67 -6.52 6.51 5.19
N LEU A 68 -5.63 5.68 5.77
CA LEU A 68 -4.70 4.86 5.00
C LEU A 68 -5.41 3.74 4.22
N GLU A 69 -6.45 3.13 4.79
CA GLU A 69 -7.29 2.14 4.12
C GLU A 69 -8.01 2.74 2.91
N GLU A 70 -8.68 3.88 3.12
CA GLU A 70 -9.41 4.61 2.08
C GLU A 70 -8.49 4.97 0.91
N LYS A 71 -7.26 5.44 1.19
CA LYS A 71 -6.25 5.70 0.16
C LYS A 71 -5.95 4.47 -0.70
N HIS A 72 -5.81 3.29 -0.09
CA HIS A 72 -5.51 2.06 -0.84
C HIS A 72 -6.72 1.51 -1.60
N CYS A 73 -7.92 1.53 -1.00
CA CYS A 73 -9.15 1.14 -1.69
C CYS A 73 -9.45 2.06 -2.88
N GLN A 74 -9.20 3.37 -2.75
CA GLN A 74 -9.37 4.31 -3.84
C GLN A 74 -8.38 4.04 -4.99
N ALA A 75 -7.09 3.85 -4.67
CA ALA A 75 -6.09 3.50 -5.68
C ALA A 75 -6.44 2.18 -6.41
N PHE A 76 -6.92 1.17 -5.68
CA PHE A 76 -7.38 -0.09 -6.26
C PHE A 76 -8.55 0.11 -7.23
N LYS A 77 -9.55 0.91 -6.81
CA LYS A 77 -10.72 1.20 -7.63
C LYS A 77 -10.35 1.92 -8.91
N GLU A 78 -9.48 2.94 -8.83
CA GLU A 78 -9.04 3.69 -10.00
C GLU A 78 -8.19 2.84 -10.97
N LEU A 79 -7.34 1.95 -10.45
CA LEU A 79 -6.49 1.08 -11.28
C LEU A 79 -7.25 -0.07 -11.95
N THR A 80 -8.29 -0.59 -11.31
CA THR A 80 -8.96 -1.83 -11.75
C THR A 80 -10.39 -1.62 -12.26
N GLY A 81 -10.99 -0.46 -11.97
CA GLY A 81 -12.42 -0.23 -12.15
C GLY A 81 -13.31 -1.00 -11.17
N ASN A 82 -12.73 -1.83 -10.28
CA ASN A 82 -13.46 -2.66 -9.33
C ASN A 82 -13.53 -1.97 -7.96
N SER A 83 -14.73 -1.90 -7.38
CA SER A 83 -14.93 -1.31 -6.05
C SER A 83 -14.84 -2.35 -4.91
N ASN A 84 -14.68 -3.64 -5.22
CA ASN A 84 -14.53 -4.70 -4.24
C ASN A 84 -13.09 -4.74 -3.70
N CYS A 85 -12.78 -3.89 -2.71
CA CYS A 85 -11.46 -3.85 -2.05
C CYS A 85 -11.34 -4.82 -0.86
N PHE A 86 -12.11 -5.91 -0.83
CA PHE A 86 -12.17 -6.86 0.30
C PHE A 86 -10.81 -7.35 0.80
N GLU A 87 -9.89 -7.72 -0.10
CA GLU A 87 -8.56 -8.19 0.31
C GLU A 87 -7.70 -7.09 0.96
N ILE A 88 -7.86 -5.84 0.52
CA ILE A 88 -7.20 -4.68 1.14
C ILE A 88 -7.79 -4.48 2.54
N SER A 89 -9.11 -4.41 2.68
CA SER A 89 -9.78 -4.25 3.96
C SER A 89 -9.42 -5.35 4.96
N LYS A 90 -9.29 -6.60 4.51
CA LYS A 90 -8.86 -7.72 5.36
C LYS A 90 -7.44 -7.52 5.93
N LEU A 91 -6.53 -6.91 5.17
CA LEU A 91 -5.20 -6.55 5.68
C LEU A 91 -5.29 -5.42 6.71
N PHE A 92 -6.17 -4.43 6.49
CA PHE A 92 -6.38 -3.35 7.46
C PHE A 92 -7.04 -3.83 8.75
N VAL A 93 -7.98 -4.77 8.71
CA VAL A 93 -8.52 -5.42 9.92
C VAL A 93 -7.40 -6.03 10.76
N ARG A 94 -6.48 -6.78 10.14
CA ARG A 94 -5.33 -7.36 10.86
C ARG A 94 -4.39 -6.29 11.41
N LEU A 95 -4.14 -5.23 10.65
CA LEU A 95 -3.30 -4.13 11.09
C LEU A 95 -3.93 -3.42 12.31
N THR A 96 -5.24 -3.20 12.30
CA THR A 96 -6.00 -2.65 13.43
C THR A 96 -5.92 -3.54 14.66
N GLU A 97 -6.04 -4.86 14.52
CA GLU A 97 -5.88 -5.81 15.64
C GLU A 97 -4.48 -5.72 16.26
N ILE A 98 -3.44 -5.63 15.43
CA ILE A 98 -2.05 -5.46 15.90
C ILE A 98 -1.90 -4.13 16.66
N CYS A 99 -2.37 -3.02 16.08
CA CYS A 99 -2.27 -1.70 16.71
C CYS A 99 -3.07 -1.62 18.01
N ARG A 100 -4.26 -2.24 18.08
CA ARG A 100 -5.05 -2.34 19.30
C ARG A 100 -4.30 -3.12 20.39
N GLY A 101 -3.62 -4.21 20.02
CA GLY A 101 -2.77 -4.96 20.95
C GLY A 101 -1.60 -4.13 21.50
N VAL A 102 -1.07 -3.19 20.72
CA VAL A 102 -0.03 -2.24 21.15
C VAL A 102 -0.60 -1.11 22.02
N TYR A 103 -1.87 -0.75 21.81
CA TYR A 103 -2.54 0.33 22.53
C TYR A 103 -2.91 -0.02 23.98
N LEU A 104 -3.33 -1.26 24.25
CA LEU A 104 -3.81 -1.73 25.56
C LEU A 104 -2.69 -1.84 26.61
#